data_AF-A0A7M3M0G3-F1
#
_entry.id   AF-A0A7M3M0G3-F1
#
_cell.length_a   1.000
_cell.length_b   1.000
_cell.length_c   1.000
_cell.angle_alpha   90.00
_cell.angle_beta   90.00
_cell.angle_gamma   90.00
#
_symmetry.space_group_name_H-M   'P 1'
#
loop_
_entity.id
_entity.type
_entity.pdbx_description
1 polymer ?
#
loop_
_entity_poly.entity_id
_entity_poly.type
_entity_poly.pdbx_seq_one_letter_code
_entity_poly.pdbx_strand_id
1 'polypeptide(L)'
;MNDHEAARAERRGLHEARGVVVVERNEAALASWPTGGTDSSSWESAVDEPWFAPGTRGDGPPTAARLDALQGPDWVTRIAREELPEALEHPATRVFLSEVGLPRHWAAGVTSFAVAEKPLLPLSAAIPEAAAETEAAAEAPNADDLLHLGEFEFGHDDGPVFVHRVTGVVYVWREDDAPEPGPYPLFPLSRDVEAFVGFLEGVRRHMGACWDSYPNEPGRGAFLGAMERLDSEALTEGTPAARVWEHVFASITELSVWGY
;
A
#
# COMPACT_ATOMS: atom_id res chain seq x y z
N MET A 1 20.53 -45.33 -40.12
CA MET A 1 20.04 -46.43 -39.24
C MET A 1 20.86 -46.34 -37.95
N ASN A 2 20.69 -45.21 -37.26
CA ASN A 2 19.79 -44.96 -36.10
C ASN A 2 20.57 -45.29 -34.83
N ASP A 3 21.31 -44.34 -34.26
CA ASP A 3 20.82 -43.26 -33.37
C ASP A 3 19.86 -43.78 -32.31
N HIS A 4 20.45 -44.21 -31.19
CA HIS A 4 19.80 -44.37 -29.89
C HIS A 4 20.57 -43.54 -28.86
N GLU A 5 20.68 -42.24 -29.13
CA GLU A 5 20.85 -41.25 -28.07
C GLU A 5 19.43 -40.92 -27.57
N ALA A 6 18.98 -41.69 -26.58
CA ALA A 6 17.73 -41.39 -25.89
C ALA A 6 17.92 -40.05 -25.17
N ALA A 7 17.35 -38.99 -25.76
CA ALA A 7 17.30 -37.66 -25.18
C ALA A 7 16.72 -37.75 -23.76
N ARG A 8 17.59 -37.65 -22.76
CA ARG A 8 17.22 -37.53 -21.36
C ARG A 8 16.58 -36.15 -21.20
N ALA A 9 15.26 -36.08 -21.33
CA ALA A 9 14.50 -34.85 -21.13
C ALA A 9 14.75 -34.35 -19.69
N GLU A 10 15.48 -33.25 -19.59
CA GLU A 10 15.94 -32.66 -18.34
C GLU A 10 14.85 -31.69 -17.84
N ARG A 11 14.23 -31.99 -16.69
CA ARG A 11 13.26 -31.09 -16.07
C ARG A 11 14.02 -29.90 -15.48
N ARG A 12 13.83 -28.69 -16.03
CA ARG A 12 14.39 -27.45 -15.45
C ARG A 12 13.28 -26.66 -14.77
N GLY A 13 13.11 -26.89 -13.48
CA GLY A 13 12.35 -25.99 -12.61
C GLY A 13 13.30 -24.93 -12.07
N LEU A 14 12.99 -23.66 -12.30
CA LEU A 14 13.74 -22.57 -11.68
C LEU A 14 12.98 -22.18 -10.41
N HIS A 15 13.60 -22.47 -9.27
CA HIS A 15 13.14 -21.94 -7.99
C HIS A 15 13.76 -20.57 -7.83
N GLU A 16 12.94 -19.53 -7.88
CA GLU A 16 13.34 -18.18 -7.52
C GLU A 16 12.66 -17.79 -6.20
N ALA A 17 13.20 -16.79 -5.50
CA ALA A 17 12.57 -16.23 -4.31
C ALA A 17 11.11 -15.77 -4.56
N ARG A 18 10.78 -15.50 -5.82
CA ARG A 18 9.47 -15.07 -6.32
C ARG A 18 8.48 -16.21 -6.61
N GLY A 19 8.91 -17.48 -6.50
CA GLY A 19 8.10 -18.66 -6.81
C GLY A 19 8.78 -19.66 -7.76
N VAL A 20 8.03 -20.67 -8.20
CA VAL A 20 8.52 -21.67 -9.16
C VAL A 20 8.17 -21.23 -10.58
N VAL A 21 9.17 -20.95 -11.39
CA VAL A 21 9.00 -20.71 -12.83
C VAL A 21 9.24 -22.02 -13.57
N VAL A 22 8.23 -22.49 -14.32
CA VAL A 22 8.36 -23.62 -15.23
C VAL A 22 8.81 -23.09 -16.59
N VAL A 23 10.10 -23.25 -16.89
CA VAL A 23 10.73 -22.67 -18.09
C VAL A 23 10.43 -23.48 -19.36
N GLU A 24 10.01 -24.75 -19.22
CA GLU A 24 9.67 -25.61 -20.37
C GLU A 24 8.49 -26.55 -20.04
N ARG A 25 7.39 -26.43 -20.80
CA ARG A 25 6.17 -27.23 -20.67
C ARG A 25 6.30 -28.49 -21.55
N ASN A 26 6.67 -29.62 -20.95
CA ASN A 26 6.61 -30.92 -21.63
C ASN A 26 5.26 -31.60 -21.33
N GLU A 27 4.32 -31.50 -22.26
CA GLU A 27 2.96 -32.06 -22.12
C GLU A 27 2.96 -33.58 -21.87
N ALA A 28 3.90 -34.31 -22.48
CA ALA A 28 4.01 -35.75 -22.30
C ALA A 28 4.48 -36.14 -20.89
N ALA A 29 5.31 -35.31 -20.25
CA ALA A 29 5.75 -35.51 -18.86
C ALA A 29 4.66 -35.12 -17.84
N LEU A 30 3.76 -34.19 -18.20
CA LEU A 30 2.64 -33.75 -17.37
C LEU A 30 1.47 -34.74 -17.35
N ALA A 31 1.31 -35.54 -18.42
CA ALA A 31 0.22 -36.53 -18.53
C ALA A 31 0.22 -37.61 -17.44
N SER A 32 1.37 -37.88 -16.81
CA SER A 32 1.53 -38.87 -15.74
C SER A 32 1.80 -38.28 -14.37
N TRP A 33 1.72 -36.95 -14.21
CA TRP A 33 2.01 -36.28 -12.94
C TRP A 33 0.87 -36.51 -11.93
N PRO A 34 1.15 -36.86 -10.66
CA PRO A 34 0.10 -36.91 -9.65
C PRO A 34 -0.40 -35.47 -9.41
N THR A 35 -1.60 -35.17 -9.91
CA THR A 35 -2.18 -33.82 -9.86
C THR A 35 -2.70 -33.43 -8.49
N GLY A 36 -2.65 -34.29 -7.47
CA GLY A 36 -2.91 -33.94 -6.06
C GLY A 36 -4.25 -33.24 -5.77
N GLY A 37 -5.19 -33.21 -6.74
CA GLY A 37 -6.37 -32.35 -6.67
C GLY A 37 -6.10 -30.86 -6.91
N THR A 38 -4.86 -30.44 -7.19
CA THR A 38 -4.55 -29.07 -7.59
C THR A 38 -4.92 -28.88 -9.06
N ASP A 39 -5.99 -28.11 -9.26
CA ASP A 39 -6.43 -27.70 -10.58
C ASP A 39 -5.43 -26.73 -11.20
N SER A 40 -4.86 -27.11 -12.35
CA SER A 40 -3.95 -26.26 -13.13
C SER A 40 -4.71 -25.21 -13.96
N SER A 41 -6.04 -25.26 -13.98
CA SER A 41 -6.88 -24.25 -14.61
C SER A 41 -6.78 -22.87 -13.96
N SER A 42 -6.29 -22.76 -12.71
CA SER A 42 -6.09 -21.47 -12.04
C SER A 42 -5.07 -20.58 -12.76
N TRP A 43 -4.20 -21.17 -13.59
CA TRP A 43 -3.25 -20.45 -14.43
C TRP A 43 -3.86 -19.98 -15.75
N GLU A 44 -4.78 -20.75 -16.33
CA GLU A 44 -5.49 -20.39 -17.58
C GLU A 44 -6.66 -19.44 -17.32
N SER A 45 -7.13 -19.37 -16.07
CA SER A 45 -8.13 -18.43 -15.56
C SER A 45 -7.55 -17.28 -14.75
N ALA A 46 -6.21 -17.20 -14.62
CA ALA A 46 -5.55 -15.99 -14.16
C ALA A 46 -5.78 -14.92 -15.22
N VAL A 47 -6.84 -14.14 -15.01
CA VAL A 47 -7.29 -13.09 -15.95
C VAL A 47 -6.25 -11.96 -16.05
N ASP A 48 -5.28 -11.96 -15.13
CA ASP A 48 -4.17 -11.03 -15.05
C ASP A 48 -2.84 -11.79 -14.97
N GLU A 49 -1.86 -11.37 -15.76
CA GLU A 49 -0.47 -11.83 -15.61
C GLU A 49 -0.04 -11.61 -14.14
N PRO A 50 0.77 -12.51 -13.55
CA PRO A 50 1.12 -12.41 -12.14
C PRO A 50 1.63 -11.01 -11.79
N TRP A 51 1.21 -10.45 -10.66
CA TRP A 51 1.57 -9.09 -10.22
C TRP A 51 3.10 -8.84 -10.11
N PHE A 52 3.89 -9.92 -10.08
CA PHE A 52 5.36 -9.90 -10.08
C PHE A 52 5.98 -9.95 -11.50
N ALA A 53 5.20 -10.17 -12.55
CA ALA A 53 5.70 -10.11 -13.92
C ALA A 53 6.05 -8.66 -14.30
N PRO A 54 7.14 -8.44 -15.06
CA PRO A 54 7.51 -7.10 -15.49
C PRO A 54 6.40 -6.42 -16.31
N GLY A 55 6.03 -5.19 -15.94
CA GLY A 55 5.08 -4.37 -16.70
C GLY A 55 3.60 -4.60 -16.39
N THR A 56 3.26 -5.56 -15.52
CA THR A 56 1.86 -5.92 -15.18
C THR A 56 1.32 -5.15 -13.99
N ARG A 57 2.18 -4.38 -13.32
CA ARG A 57 1.86 -3.61 -12.11
C ARG A 57 0.80 -2.52 -12.36
N GLY A 58 0.67 -2.07 -13.61
CA GLY A 58 -0.16 -0.92 -13.95
C GLY A 58 0.46 0.40 -13.47
N ASP A 59 0.04 1.50 -14.10
CA ASP A 59 0.48 2.86 -13.79
C ASP A 59 -0.69 3.75 -13.35
N GLY A 60 -0.35 4.92 -12.79
CA GLY A 60 -1.32 5.94 -12.40
C GLY A 60 -1.95 5.72 -11.02
N PRO A 61 -2.94 6.55 -10.67
CA PRO A 61 -3.56 6.55 -9.35
C PRO A 61 -4.29 5.23 -9.02
N PRO A 62 -4.58 4.99 -7.74
CA PRO A 62 -5.36 3.84 -7.31
C PRO A 62 -6.71 3.75 -8.00
N THR A 63 -7.14 2.54 -8.30
CA THR A 63 -8.47 2.26 -8.81
C THR A 63 -9.16 1.22 -7.94
N ALA A 64 -10.50 1.23 -7.93
CA ALA A 64 -11.29 0.26 -7.17
C ALA A 64 -10.90 -1.18 -7.52
N ALA A 65 -10.83 -1.50 -8.82
CA ALA A 65 -10.46 -2.82 -9.30
C ALA A 65 -9.06 -3.25 -8.84
N ARG A 66 -8.10 -2.32 -8.80
CA ARG A 66 -6.73 -2.62 -8.37
C ARG A 66 -6.64 -2.84 -6.87
N LEU A 67 -7.33 -2.03 -6.07
CA LEU A 67 -7.40 -2.25 -4.62
C LEU A 67 -8.11 -3.57 -4.30
N ASP A 68 -9.21 -3.89 -4.99
CA ASP A 68 -9.91 -5.17 -4.82
C ASP A 68 -9.03 -6.35 -5.22
N ALA A 69 -8.23 -6.23 -6.28
CA ALA A 69 -7.28 -7.27 -6.68
C ALA A 69 -6.13 -7.46 -5.67
N LEU A 70 -5.64 -6.37 -5.06
CA LEU A 70 -4.51 -6.40 -4.12
C LEU A 70 -4.90 -6.83 -2.70
N GLN A 71 -6.07 -6.41 -2.21
CA GLN A 71 -6.51 -6.61 -0.83
C GLN A 71 -7.64 -7.65 -0.71
N GLY A 72 -8.40 -7.86 -1.79
CA GLY A 72 -9.71 -8.49 -1.74
C GLY A 72 -10.82 -7.45 -1.47
N PRO A 73 -11.99 -7.55 -2.12
CA PRO A 73 -13.05 -6.55 -2.01
C PRO A 73 -13.60 -6.41 -0.58
N ASP A 74 -13.63 -7.49 0.20
CA ASP A 74 -14.08 -7.49 1.60
C ASP A 74 -13.12 -6.78 2.56
N TRP A 75 -11.91 -6.47 2.09
CA TRP A 75 -10.85 -5.78 2.83
C TRP A 75 -10.67 -4.33 2.39
N VAL A 76 -11.59 -3.80 1.58
CA VAL A 76 -11.62 -2.39 1.18
C VAL A 76 -12.87 -1.72 1.76
N THR A 77 -12.66 -0.73 2.63
CA THR A 77 -13.73 0.10 3.18
C THR A 77 -14.12 1.17 2.18
N ARG A 78 -15.32 1.04 1.60
CA ARG A 78 -15.98 2.09 0.80
C ARG A 78 -17.14 2.66 1.60
N ILE A 79 -17.23 3.97 1.67
CA ILE A 79 -18.27 4.67 2.42
C ILE A 79 -19.33 5.13 1.41
N ALA A 80 -20.58 4.70 1.60
CA ALA A 80 -21.64 5.09 0.67
C ALA A 80 -21.77 6.62 0.64
N ARG A 81 -22.13 7.19 -0.52
CA ARG A 81 -22.09 8.64 -0.73
C ARG A 81 -23.01 9.39 0.24
N GLU A 82 -24.12 8.76 0.60
CA GLU A 82 -25.12 9.18 1.57
C GLU A 82 -24.68 9.03 3.03
N GLU A 83 -23.68 8.18 3.31
CA GLU A 83 -23.10 7.97 4.63
C GLU A 83 -21.90 8.90 4.88
N LEU A 84 -21.31 9.47 3.82
CA LEU A 84 -20.25 10.47 3.95
C LEU A 84 -20.78 11.73 4.65
N PRO A 85 -20.13 12.17 5.75
CA PRO A 85 -20.60 13.32 6.52
C PRO A 85 -20.65 14.58 5.66
N GLU A 86 -21.67 15.42 5.85
CA GLU A 86 -21.78 16.72 5.17
C GLU A 86 -20.56 17.61 5.45
N ALA A 87 -19.94 17.42 6.61
CA ALA A 87 -18.70 18.09 7.01
C ALA A 87 -17.56 17.87 6.01
N LEU A 88 -17.45 16.71 5.36
CA LEU A 88 -16.41 16.45 4.37
C LEU A 88 -16.75 17.19 3.06
N GLU A 89 -16.22 18.39 2.89
CA GLU A 89 -16.51 19.25 1.74
C GLU A 89 -15.66 18.93 0.51
N HIS A 90 -14.47 18.36 0.69
CA HIS A 90 -13.53 18.13 -0.40
C HIS A 90 -14.08 17.15 -1.45
N PRO A 91 -14.43 17.60 -2.67
CA PRO A 91 -15.17 16.77 -3.63
C PRO A 91 -14.41 15.52 -4.07
N ALA A 92 -13.10 15.64 -4.30
CA ALA A 92 -12.29 14.51 -4.75
C ALA A 92 -12.17 13.43 -3.67
N THR A 93 -12.01 13.81 -2.38
CA THR A 93 -12.00 12.85 -1.28
C THR A 93 -13.34 12.13 -1.17
N ARG A 94 -14.47 12.84 -1.32
CA ARG A 94 -15.79 12.19 -1.30
C ARG A 94 -15.93 11.14 -2.39
N VAL A 95 -15.55 11.48 -3.63
CA VAL A 95 -15.59 10.54 -4.75
C VAL A 95 -14.69 9.34 -4.46
N PHE A 96 -13.44 9.59 -4.08
CA PHE A 96 -12.47 8.54 -3.81
C PHE A 96 -12.93 7.57 -2.73
N LEU A 97 -13.41 8.06 -1.58
CA LEU A 97 -13.89 7.20 -0.49
C LEU A 97 -15.13 6.37 -0.86
N SER A 98 -15.97 6.87 -1.76
CA SER A 98 -17.18 6.17 -2.20
C SER A 98 -16.94 5.18 -3.33
N GLU A 99 -16.05 5.49 -4.27
CA GLU A 99 -15.83 4.68 -5.48
C GLU A 99 -14.62 3.75 -5.34
N VAL A 100 -13.51 4.25 -4.79
CA VAL A 100 -12.23 3.52 -4.69
C VAL A 100 -12.07 2.88 -3.31
N GLY A 101 -12.21 3.66 -2.24
CA GLY A 101 -12.16 3.22 -0.85
C GLY A 101 -10.77 3.25 -0.20
N LEU A 102 -10.71 2.78 1.05
CA LEU A 102 -9.50 2.65 1.87
C LEU A 102 -9.21 1.17 2.15
N PRO A 103 -7.95 0.72 2.21
CA PRO A 103 -7.65 -0.61 2.73
C PRO A 103 -8.07 -0.68 4.20
N ARG A 104 -8.93 -1.63 4.57
CA ARG A 104 -9.41 -1.80 5.95
C ARG A 104 -8.25 -2.01 6.92
N HIS A 105 -7.26 -2.77 6.48
CA HIS A 105 -5.98 -2.93 7.13
C HIS A 105 -4.90 -3.09 6.06
N TRP A 106 -3.77 -2.43 6.25
CA TRP A 106 -2.57 -2.54 5.44
C TRP A 106 -1.37 -2.76 6.37
N ALA A 107 -0.38 -3.50 5.92
CA ALA A 107 0.87 -3.67 6.68
C ALA A 107 2.05 -3.96 5.78
N ALA A 108 3.25 -3.54 6.18
CA ALA A 108 4.51 -3.97 5.61
C ALA A 108 5.63 -3.82 6.64
N GLY A 109 6.42 -4.88 6.84
CA GLY A 109 7.45 -4.91 7.90
C GLY A 109 6.83 -4.72 9.29
N VAL A 110 7.33 -3.73 10.03
CA VAL A 110 6.82 -3.35 11.36
C VAL A 110 5.77 -2.24 11.32
N THR A 111 5.33 -1.85 10.12
CA THR A 111 4.36 -0.78 9.93
C THR A 111 2.99 -1.31 9.55
N SER A 112 1.94 -0.72 10.10
CA SER A 112 0.56 -1.05 9.77
C SER A 112 -0.31 0.21 9.68
N PHE A 113 -1.39 0.13 8.92
CA PHE A 113 -2.45 1.12 8.90
C PHE A 113 -3.79 0.40 9.02
N ALA A 114 -4.66 0.87 9.89
CA ALA A 114 -6.02 0.36 10.02
C ALA A 114 -7.03 1.50 9.94
N VAL A 115 -8.04 1.34 9.08
CA VAL A 115 -9.18 2.27 9.04
C VAL A 115 -9.92 2.21 10.36
N ALA A 116 -10.30 3.37 10.89
CA ALA A 116 -11.08 3.46 12.12
C ALA A 116 -12.40 2.69 11.99
N GLU A 117 -12.91 2.11 13.08
CA GLU A 117 -14.22 1.44 13.08
C GLU A 117 -15.34 2.38 12.61
N LYS A 118 -15.23 3.65 12.98
CA LYS A 118 -16.10 4.75 12.56
C LYS A 118 -15.24 5.85 11.97
N PRO A 119 -14.87 5.76 10.68
CA PRO A 119 -14.07 6.79 10.05
C PRO A 119 -14.89 8.06 9.88
N LEU A 120 -14.18 9.16 9.67
CA LEU A 120 -14.65 10.51 9.44
C LEU A 120 -15.35 11.17 10.64
N LEU A 121 -15.07 10.70 11.86
CA LEU A 121 -15.43 11.41 13.07
C LEU A 121 -14.49 12.62 13.26
N PRO A 122 -14.97 13.77 13.74
CA PRO A 122 -14.10 14.89 14.11
C PRO A 122 -13.05 14.47 15.14
N LEU A 123 -11.88 15.10 15.12
CA LEU A 123 -10.78 14.83 16.06
C LEU A 123 -11.24 14.74 17.52
N SER A 124 -12.07 15.69 17.96
CA SER A 124 -12.61 15.76 19.33
C SER A 124 -13.46 14.55 19.74
N ALA A 125 -14.02 13.81 18.78
CA ALA A 125 -14.80 12.60 19.01
C ALA A 125 -13.97 11.32 18.80
N ALA A 126 -12.95 11.38 17.94
CA ALA A 126 -12.09 10.25 17.59
C ALA A 126 -11.09 9.91 18.69
N ILE A 127 -10.58 10.93 19.41
CA ILE A 127 -9.61 10.73 20.49
C ILE A 127 -10.08 11.49 21.74
N PRO A 128 -10.95 10.87 22.55
CA PRO A 128 -11.49 11.50 23.76
C PRO A 128 -10.40 11.88 24.77
N GLU A 129 -9.28 11.13 24.79
CA GLU A 129 -8.15 11.34 25.70
C GLU A 129 -7.06 12.28 25.14
N ALA A 130 -6.80 12.35 23.83
CA ALA A 130 -5.81 13.31 23.29
C ALA A 130 -6.29 14.77 23.34
N ALA A 131 -7.60 15.00 23.23
CA ALA A 131 -8.18 16.32 23.53
C ALA A 131 -8.07 16.71 25.02
N ALA A 132 -7.82 15.74 25.92
CA ALA A 132 -7.74 15.93 27.36
C ALA A 132 -6.29 15.86 27.91
N GLU A 133 -5.37 15.17 27.25
CA GLU A 133 -4.01 14.94 27.75
C GLU A 133 -2.93 15.81 27.10
N THR A 134 -3.21 16.50 25.98
CA THR A 134 -2.31 17.55 25.50
C THR A 134 -3.08 18.78 25.00
N GLU A 135 -2.85 19.94 25.61
CA GLU A 135 -3.27 21.27 25.07
C GLU A 135 -2.87 21.40 23.59
N ALA A 136 -1.81 20.70 23.17
CA ALA A 136 -1.34 20.60 21.80
C ALA A 136 -2.38 20.13 20.77
N ALA A 137 -3.29 19.20 21.11
CA ALA A 137 -4.23 18.65 20.12
C ALA A 137 -5.40 19.59 19.83
N ALA A 138 -5.89 20.24 20.88
CA ALA A 138 -6.95 21.23 20.78
C ALA A 138 -6.48 22.54 20.13
N GLU A 139 -5.19 22.87 20.27
CA GLU A 139 -4.59 24.05 19.66
C GLU A 139 -3.96 23.79 18.29
N ALA A 140 -3.93 22.53 17.83
CA ALA A 140 -3.41 22.18 16.53
C ALA A 140 -4.16 22.97 15.43
N PRO A 141 -3.46 23.59 14.48
CA PRO A 141 -4.09 24.37 13.42
C PRO A 141 -5.13 23.54 12.68
N ASN A 142 -6.35 24.07 12.57
CA ASN A 142 -7.48 23.44 11.89
C ASN A 142 -7.91 22.09 12.51
N ALA A 143 -7.69 21.86 13.81
CA ALA A 143 -8.17 20.67 14.53
C ALA A 143 -9.67 20.37 14.29
N ASP A 144 -10.50 21.42 14.22
CA ASP A 144 -11.94 21.31 13.93
C ASP A 144 -12.24 20.86 12.48
N ASP A 145 -11.28 21.01 11.57
CA ASP A 145 -11.38 20.60 10.18
C ASP A 145 -10.84 19.18 9.94
N LEU A 146 -10.32 18.50 10.96
CA LEU A 146 -9.76 17.16 10.85
C LEU A 146 -10.79 16.08 11.16
N LEU A 147 -10.92 15.15 10.22
CA LEU A 147 -11.78 13.97 10.34
C LEU A 147 -10.89 12.72 10.39
N HIS A 148 -11.05 11.90 11.42
CA HIS A 148 -10.23 10.71 11.66
C HIS A 148 -10.45 9.64 10.59
N LEU A 149 -9.37 9.17 9.97
CA LEU A 149 -9.41 8.08 8.98
C LEU A 149 -9.10 6.73 9.62
N GLY A 150 -8.17 6.70 10.58
CA GLY A 150 -7.61 5.47 11.10
C GLY A 150 -6.35 5.69 11.91
N GLU A 151 -5.65 4.59 12.18
CA GLU A 151 -4.41 4.57 12.96
C GLU A 151 -3.27 4.04 12.09
N PHE A 152 -2.09 4.63 12.27
CA PHE A 152 -0.86 4.13 11.70
C PHE A 152 0.06 3.66 12.82
N GLU A 153 0.48 2.40 12.78
CA GLU A 153 1.41 1.82 13.74
C GLU A 153 2.81 1.75 13.11
N PHE A 154 3.83 2.19 13.85
CA PHE A 154 5.25 2.20 13.46
C PHE A 154 6.11 1.37 14.40
N GLY A 155 5.59 0.22 14.86
CA GLY A 155 6.28 -0.77 15.71
C GLY A 155 6.56 -0.33 17.15
N HIS A 156 6.92 0.93 17.38
CA HIS A 156 7.21 1.51 18.70
C HIS A 156 6.49 2.84 18.96
N ASP A 157 5.79 3.36 17.96
CA ASP A 157 5.04 4.62 18.01
C ASP A 157 3.78 4.46 17.15
N ASP A 158 2.67 5.00 17.61
CA ASP A 158 1.37 4.89 16.95
C ASP A 158 0.80 6.30 16.75
N GLY A 159 0.22 6.54 15.58
CA GLY A 159 -0.19 7.87 15.17
C GLY A 159 -1.54 7.87 14.46
N PRO A 160 -2.53 8.61 14.98
CA PRO A 160 -3.82 8.76 14.30
C PRO A 160 -3.65 9.55 13.01
N VAL A 161 -4.38 9.10 12.00
CA VAL A 161 -4.39 9.65 10.65
C VAL A 161 -5.71 10.38 10.44
N PHE A 162 -5.64 11.59 9.88
CA PHE A 162 -6.78 12.44 9.63
C PHE A 162 -6.85 12.89 8.19
N VAL A 163 -8.05 13.26 7.74
CA VAL A 163 -8.26 14.02 6.51
C VAL A 163 -8.82 15.39 6.83
N HIS A 164 -8.26 16.41 6.22
CA HIS A 164 -8.79 17.76 6.31
C HIS A 164 -10.05 17.88 5.45
N ARG A 165 -11.16 18.30 6.07
CA ARG A 165 -12.48 18.27 5.46
C ARG A 165 -12.62 19.10 4.18
N VAL A 166 -11.95 20.24 4.10
CA VAL A 166 -12.01 21.16 2.95
C VAL A 166 -10.97 20.85 1.87
N THR A 167 -9.71 20.63 2.26
CA THR A 167 -8.58 20.49 1.31
C THR A 167 -8.31 19.04 0.91
N GLY A 168 -8.82 18.06 1.67
CA GLY A 168 -8.56 16.65 1.45
C GLY A 168 -7.18 16.17 1.90
N VAL A 169 -6.30 17.07 2.36
CA VAL A 169 -4.95 16.75 2.82
C VAL A 169 -5.01 15.75 3.96
N VAL A 170 -4.16 14.72 3.89
CA VAL A 170 -4.04 13.72 4.93
C VAL A 170 -2.97 14.16 5.90
N TYR A 171 -3.31 14.19 7.18
CA TYR A 171 -2.42 14.51 8.28
C TYR A 171 -2.15 13.27 9.12
N VAL A 172 -1.00 13.25 9.79
CA VAL A 172 -0.70 12.26 10.82
C VAL A 172 -0.21 12.98 12.07
N TRP A 173 -0.58 12.42 13.22
CA TRP A 173 -0.06 12.84 14.52
C TRP A 173 1.10 11.93 14.93
N ARG A 174 2.30 12.48 15.11
CA ARG A 174 3.50 11.77 15.58
C ARG A 174 4.44 12.67 16.36
N GLU A 175 4.81 12.26 17.56
CA GLU A 175 5.71 13.03 18.44
C GLU A 175 7.16 13.00 17.96
N ASP A 176 7.68 11.83 17.58
CA ASP A 176 9.08 11.63 17.19
C ASP A 176 9.46 12.35 15.89
N ASP A 177 8.48 12.56 15.01
CA ASP A 177 8.67 13.21 13.70
C ASP A 177 8.18 14.65 13.66
N ALA A 178 7.75 15.21 14.80
CA ALA A 178 7.28 16.57 14.88
C ALA A 178 8.31 17.56 14.26
N PRO A 179 7.87 18.56 13.49
CA PRO A 179 8.79 19.56 12.95
C PRO A 179 9.41 20.35 14.11
N GLU A 180 10.74 20.46 14.17
CA GLU A 180 11.41 21.38 15.09
C GLU A 180 11.76 22.71 14.38
N PRO A 181 11.48 23.89 14.98
CA PRO A 181 10.67 24.14 16.16
C PRO A 181 9.18 24.25 15.78
N GLY A 182 8.36 23.31 16.25
CA GLY A 182 6.94 23.22 15.93
C GLY A 182 6.15 22.93 17.22
N PRO A 183 5.05 23.65 17.48
CA PRO A 183 4.31 23.52 18.73
C PRO A 183 3.47 22.24 18.82
N TYR A 184 3.25 21.53 17.70
CA TYR A 184 2.31 20.40 17.64
C TYR A 184 2.89 19.23 16.84
N PRO A 185 2.71 17.98 17.29
CA PRO A 185 3.16 16.76 16.60
C PRO A 185 2.23 16.39 15.42
N LEU A 186 1.70 17.37 14.69
CA LEU A 186 0.75 17.17 13.59
C LEU A 186 1.31 17.80 12.31
N PHE A 187 1.40 17.02 11.24
CA PHE A 187 1.91 17.50 9.96
C PHE A 187 1.22 16.82 8.76
N PRO A 188 1.18 17.47 7.59
CA PRO A 188 0.64 16.84 6.38
C PRO A 188 1.51 15.65 5.98
N LEU A 189 0.88 14.49 5.81
CA LEU A 189 1.52 13.25 5.38
C LEU A 189 1.44 13.06 3.86
N SER A 190 0.32 13.47 3.25
CA SER A 190 0.17 13.45 1.79
C SER A 190 -0.89 14.46 1.33
N ARG A 191 -0.81 14.84 0.06
CA ARG A 191 -1.65 15.85 -0.60
C ARG A 191 -3.14 15.56 -0.44
N ASP A 192 -3.54 14.30 -0.56
CA ASP A 192 -4.91 13.85 -0.44
C ASP A 192 -5.01 12.34 -0.16
N VAL A 193 -6.24 11.85 0.03
CA VAL A 193 -6.52 10.43 0.30
C VAL A 193 -6.12 9.52 -0.87
N GLU A 194 -6.17 10.00 -2.11
CA GLU A 194 -5.74 9.23 -3.28
C GLU A 194 -4.22 8.99 -3.25
N ALA A 195 -3.45 10.04 -2.96
CA ALA A 195 -2.00 9.94 -2.80
C ALA A 195 -1.62 9.03 -1.62
N PHE A 196 -2.28 9.20 -0.47
CA PHE A 196 -2.09 8.34 0.71
C PHE A 196 -2.27 6.86 0.38
N VAL A 197 -3.41 6.49 -0.19
CA VAL A 197 -3.69 5.10 -0.58
C VAL A 197 -2.77 4.64 -1.71
N GLY A 198 -2.40 5.53 -2.62
CA GLY A 198 -1.44 5.26 -3.69
C GLY A 198 -0.05 4.90 -3.19
N PHE A 199 0.41 5.52 -2.10
CA PHE A 199 1.65 5.12 -1.43
C PHE A 199 1.54 3.72 -0.83
N LEU A 200 0.47 3.43 -0.08
CA LEU A 200 0.25 2.10 0.54
C LEU A 200 0.12 0.98 -0.53
N GLU A 201 -0.66 1.25 -1.58
CA GLU A 201 -0.80 0.37 -2.74
C GLU A 201 0.55 0.20 -3.44
N GLY A 202 1.28 1.29 -3.63
CA GLY A 202 2.61 1.33 -4.25
C GLY A 202 3.58 0.37 -3.57
N VAL A 203 3.61 0.34 -2.24
CA VAL A 203 4.45 -0.60 -1.48
C VAL A 203 4.10 -2.04 -1.85
N ARG A 204 2.82 -2.43 -1.81
CA ARG A 204 2.39 -3.80 -2.15
C ARG A 204 2.67 -4.13 -3.61
N ARG A 205 2.41 -3.19 -4.51
CA ARG A 205 2.55 -3.34 -5.96
C ARG A 205 4.01 -3.52 -6.38
N HIS A 206 4.94 -2.81 -5.75
CA HIS A 206 6.37 -2.84 -6.12
C HIS A 206 7.23 -3.75 -5.24
N MET A 207 6.70 -4.31 -4.16
CA MET A 207 7.41 -5.17 -3.21
C MET A 207 8.32 -6.21 -3.87
N GLY A 208 7.76 -7.04 -4.76
CA GLY A 208 8.53 -8.07 -5.46
C GLY A 208 9.61 -7.50 -6.37
N ALA A 209 9.36 -6.36 -7.03
CA ALA A 209 10.35 -5.70 -7.87
C ALA A 209 11.50 -5.10 -7.05
N CYS A 210 11.22 -4.64 -5.83
CA CYS A 210 12.23 -4.10 -4.94
C CYS A 210 13.10 -5.19 -4.30
N TRP A 211 12.50 -6.29 -3.86
CA TRP A 211 13.24 -7.42 -3.26
C TRP A 211 14.05 -8.20 -4.28
N ASP A 212 13.44 -8.46 -5.41
CA ASP A 212 14.03 -9.25 -6.47
C ASP A 212 13.71 -8.55 -7.80
N SER A 213 14.52 -7.60 -8.25
CA SER A 213 14.33 -6.98 -9.58
C SER A 213 14.76 -7.92 -10.71
N TYR A 214 14.08 -7.89 -11.86
CA TYR A 214 14.63 -8.50 -13.08
C TYR A 214 15.89 -7.74 -13.55
N PRO A 215 16.82 -8.36 -14.30
CA PRO A 215 18.09 -7.73 -14.69
C PRO A 215 17.97 -6.38 -15.43
N ASN A 216 16.83 -6.12 -16.08
CA ASN A 216 16.57 -4.86 -16.81
C ASN A 216 15.45 -4.02 -16.18
N GLU A 217 15.01 -4.38 -14.97
CA GLU A 217 13.95 -3.68 -14.28
C GLU A 217 14.53 -2.70 -13.27
N PRO A 218 14.13 -1.41 -13.28
CA PRO A 218 14.67 -0.42 -12.37
C PRO A 218 14.17 -0.54 -10.91
N GLY A 219 13.61 -1.68 -10.48
CA GLY A 219 13.24 -2.04 -9.11
C GLY A 219 12.84 -0.87 -8.21
N ARG A 220 13.67 -0.61 -7.20
CA ARG A 220 13.55 0.53 -6.27
C ARG A 220 13.38 1.88 -6.96
N GLY A 221 14.13 2.15 -8.04
CA GLY A 221 14.02 3.39 -8.80
C GLY A 221 12.65 3.54 -9.50
N ALA A 222 12.09 2.45 -10.01
CA ALA A 222 10.75 2.44 -10.60
C ALA A 222 9.69 2.78 -9.54
N PHE A 223 9.83 2.18 -8.35
CA PHE A 223 9.00 2.45 -7.19
C PHE A 223 9.07 3.92 -6.77
N LEU A 224 10.26 4.44 -6.46
CA LEU A 224 10.43 5.82 -6.00
C LEU A 224 9.92 6.83 -7.04
N GLY A 225 10.20 6.62 -8.34
CA GLY A 225 9.67 7.47 -9.39
C GLY A 225 8.14 7.41 -9.52
N ALA A 226 7.51 6.26 -9.21
CA ALA A 226 6.06 6.16 -9.16
C ALA A 226 5.47 6.93 -7.96
N MET A 227 6.12 6.86 -6.79
CA MET A 227 5.70 7.57 -5.58
C MET A 227 5.85 9.09 -5.78
N GLU A 228 6.96 9.55 -6.37
CA GLU A 228 7.18 10.96 -6.71
C GLU A 228 6.13 11.53 -7.66
N ARG A 229 5.62 10.73 -8.61
CA ARG A 229 4.53 11.14 -9.51
C ARG A 229 3.17 11.26 -8.82
N LEU A 230 2.94 10.51 -7.73
CA LEU A 230 1.71 10.60 -6.97
C LEU A 230 1.69 11.89 -6.14
N ASP A 231 2.76 12.11 -5.39
CA ASP A 231 2.92 13.27 -4.51
C ASP A 231 4.40 13.53 -4.21
N SER A 232 5.01 14.45 -4.95
CA SER A 232 6.41 14.84 -4.76
C SER A 232 6.63 15.65 -3.48
N GLU A 233 5.61 16.36 -2.99
CA GLU A 233 5.74 17.20 -1.79
C GLU A 233 5.92 16.32 -0.54
N ALA A 234 5.15 15.22 -0.45
CA ALA A 234 5.29 14.23 0.62
C ALA A 234 6.66 13.56 0.68
N LEU A 235 7.43 13.59 -0.42
CA LEU A 235 8.78 13.01 -0.51
C LEU A 235 9.89 14.07 -0.47
N THR A 236 9.57 15.32 -0.11
CA THR A 236 10.56 16.39 -0.02
C THR A 236 11.53 16.09 1.13
N GLU A 237 12.81 15.90 0.79
CA GLU A 237 13.86 15.54 1.74
C GLU A 237 13.90 16.50 2.95
N GLY A 238 14.06 15.93 4.14
CA GLY A 238 14.11 16.67 5.40
C GLY A 238 12.75 17.09 5.96
N THR A 239 11.64 16.82 5.27
CA THR A 239 10.30 17.03 5.84
C THR A 239 9.89 15.87 6.77
N PRO A 240 9.02 16.11 7.77
CA PRO A 240 8.39 15.04 8.55
C PRO A 240 7.71 13.96 7.69
N ALA A 241 6.98 14.37 6.65
CA ALA A 241 6.31 13.44 5.73
C ALA A 241 7.30 12.50 5.04
N ALA A 242 8.41 13.03 4.54
CA ALA A 242 9.44 12.23 3.88
C ALA A 242 10.05 11.20 4.83
N ARG A 243 10.31 11.56 6.09
CA ARG A 243 10.82 10.62 7.11
C ARG A 243 9.85 9.48 7.38
N VAL A 244 8.56 9.78 7.52
CA VAL A 244 7.51 8.77 7.70
C VAL A 244 7.46 7.83 6.49
N TRP A 245 7.39 8.37 5.27
CA TRP A 245 7.33 7.55 4.06
C TRP A 245 8.62 6.75 3.83
N GLU A 246 9.79 7.31 4.12
CA GLU A 246 11.06 6.57 4.08
C GLU A 246 11.02 5.35 5.01
N HIS A 247 10.51 5.51 6.23
CA HIS A 247 10.35 4.40 7.16
C HIS A 247 9.38 3.33 6.63
N VAL A 248 8.24 3.75 6.06
CA VAL A 248 7.28 2.83 5.42
C VAL A 248 7.94 2.12 4.23
N PHE A 249 8.70 2.83 3.39
CA PHE A 249 9.30 2.29 2.17
C PHE A 249 10.47 1.36 2.44
N ALA A 250 11.21 1.58 3.54
CA ALA A 250 12.28 0.69 4.00
C ALA A 250 11.80 -0.76 4.15
N SER A 251 10.51 -0.98 4.44
CA SER A 251 9.89 -2.31 4.51
C SER A 251 10.05 -3.15 3.24
N ILE A 252 10.21 -2.50 2.08
CA ILE A 252 10.42 -3.19 0.79
C ILE A 252 11.74 -2.83 0.11
N THR A 253 12.37 -1.72 0.47
CA THR A 253 13.63 -1.28 -0.15
C THR A 253 14.88 -1.71 0.62
N GLU A 254 14.75 -2.06 1.89
CA GLU A 254 15.87 -2.40 2.77
C GLU A 254 15.72 -3.78 3.40
N LEU A 255 14.50 -4.17 3.77
CA LEU A 255 14.21 -5.53 4.22
C LEU A 255 14.10 -6.47 3.02
N SER A 256 14.60 -7.69 3.14
CA SER A 256 14.30 -8.76 2.18
C SER A 256 12.92 -9.38 2.43
N VAL A 257 12.53 -10.36 1.59
CA VAL A 257 11.31 -11.18 1.79
C VAL A 257 11.28 -11.84 3.18
N TRP A 258 12.44 -11.98 3.83
CA TRP A 258 12.62 -12.61 5.13
C TRP A 258 12.60 -11.62 6.30
N GLY A 259 12.46 -10.31 6.03
CA GLY A 259 12.35 -9.27 7.05
C GLY A 259 13.67 -8.81 7.67
N TYR A 260 14.81 -9.06 7.02
CA TYR A 260 16.15 -8.58 7.39
C TYR A 260 17.03 -8.41 6.15
#